data_AF-A0A327SQ80-F1
#
_entry.id   AF-A0A327SQ80-F1
#
_cell.length_a   1.000
_cell.length_b   1.000
_cell.length_c   1.000
_cell.angle_alpha   90.00
_cell.angle_beta   90.00
_cell.angle_gamma   90.00
#
_symmetry.space_group_name_H-M   'P 1'
#
loop_
_entity.id
_entity.type
_entity.pdbx_description
1 polymer ?
#
loop_
_entity_poly.entity_id
_entity_poly.type
_entity_poly.pdbx_seq_one_letter_code
_entity_poly.pdbx_strand_id
1 'polypeptide(L)'
;MKFRNLLFASCLSLAFASCSKDTTQDLSPSNPNLSGQHAADQATATVITEDFESGNKSSYSTGDVTLTTGSWNLNDALIGSTSADIKAGTKSVRIRNNGILGMNFNISSPTSVSVKHAVYGTDNASTWQLWVSNDNGSTYSQAGTTITSSSSQLATATFSVTKTGNLTFEIRKISGGTSRINIDDISFSTGGGTPPTDPGTDPGTGTPGNTADNNNLLLGNPSNAQPSINSTANYLMDQTYYAESYNRDKGTPNWVSWHISSTDLGSASRSDNFRADINLPSGWYGVSNTSYSGSGFDRGHNCPSGDRTSSSTANSATFLMTNMIPQAPKNNQQTWATLENYVRSLVTAGNEVYVVMGSYGSGGTGSNGYQTTIDGGKVNVPSRVWKVIVVLPNGNNDLSRITTATRVIAVDTPNDQSTVNADWKQYLTTVKSIETAAGVNIMSNVSQSIQTVLENRTDSGV
;
A
#
# COMPACT_ATOMS: atom_id res chain seq x y z
N MET A 1 29.54 -34.10 -72.37
CA MET A 1 28.99 -34.91 -71.26
C MET A 1 28.70 -33.95 -70.09
N LYS A 2 27.41 -33.78 -69.71
CA LYS A 2 26.86 -33.19 -68.46
C LYS A 2 27.11 -31.67 -68.21
N PHE A 3 26.11 -30.77 -68.40
CA PHE A 3 25.06 -30.29 -67.44
C PHE A 3 25.65 -29.41 -66.31
N ARG A 4 25.11 -28.25 -65.86
CA ARG A 4 23.79 -27.59 -66.00
C ARG A 4 23.82 -26.16 -65.37
N ASN A 5 23.08 -25.22 -66.00
CA ASN A 5 22.19 -24.15 -65.48
C ASN A 5 22.44 -23.40 -64.15
N LEU A 6 22.45 -22.06 -64.23
CA LEU A 6 21.76 -21.14 -63.30
C LEU A 6 21.29 -19.90 -64.11
N LEU A 7 20.01 -19.78 -64.51
CA LEU A 7 18.82 -19.26 -63.82
C LEU A 7 18.83 -17.75 -63.52
N PHE A 8 18.18 -16.99 -64.42
CA PHE A 8 17.50 -15.73 -64.15
C PHE A 8 16.14 -16.04 -63.50
N ALA A 9 15.79 -15.37 -62.41
CA ALA A 9 14.39 -15.10 -62.04
C ALA A 9 14.32 -13.94 -61.03
N SER A 10 13.71 -12.85 -61.48
CA SER A 10 13.16 -11.77 -60.67
C SER A 10 11.91 -12.28 -59.94
N CYS A 11 11.74 -11.88 -58.68
CA CYS A 11 10.43 -11.83 -58.02
C CYS A 11 10.40 -10.66 -57.03
N LEU A 12 9.47 -9.77 -57.33
CA LEU A 12 8.96 -8.67 -56.52
C LEU A 12 8.17 -9.25 -55.34
N SER A 13 8.30 -8.69 -54.13
CA SER A 13 7.14 -8.18 -53.35
C SER A 13 7.41 -7.90 -51.86
N LEU A 14 6.70 -6.85 -51.41
CA LEU A 14 6.13 -6.57 -50.09
C LEU A 14 7.03 -6.00 -48.98
N ALA A 15 6.88 -4.68 -48.84
CA ALA A 15 7.17 -3.92 -47.64
C ALA A 15 6.32 -4.38 -46.46
N PHE A 16 6.97 -4.66 -45.34
CA PHE A 16 6.39 -4.52 -44.00
C PHE A 16 7.31 -3.60 -43.20
N ALA A 17 6.86 -2.36 -43.01
CA ALA A 17 7.41 -1.45 -42.02
C ALA A 17 6.91 -1.90 -40.64
N SER A 18 7.82 -2.34 -39.78
CA SER A 18 7.59 -2.39 -38.34
C SER A 18 8.88 -1.95 -37.65
N CYS A 19 8.77 -0.83 -36.95
CA CYS A 19 9.85 -0.14 -36.28
C CYS A 19 10.42 -0.99 -35.13
N SER A 20 11.69 -1.35 -35.23
CA SER A 20 12.53 -1.73 -34.09
C SER A 20 13.22 -0.47 -33.57
N LYS A 21 13.21 -0.23 -32.26
CA LYS A 21 13.98 0.88 -31.64
C LYS A 21 15.47 0.54 -31.70
N ASP A 22 16.25 1.46 -32.29
CA ASP A 22 17.68 1.37 -32.53
C ASP A 22 18.51 1.14 -31.26
N THR A 23 19.52 0.27 -31.41
CA THR A 23 20.68 0.16 -30.52
C THR A 23 21.91 0.50 -31.35
N THR A 24 22.61 1.58 -31.01
CA THR A 24 23.99 1.79 -31.45
C THR A 24 24.85 2.12 -30.24
N GLN A 25 25.77 1.19 -29.95
CA GLN A 25 26.96 1.42 -29.13
C GLN A 25 27.91 2.40 -29.85
N ASP A 26 28.61 3.21 -29.07
CA ASP A 26 29.97 3.65 -29.40
C ASP A 26 30.91 3.29 -28.23
N LEU A 27 32.12 2.87 -28.57
CA LEU A 27 33.11 2.23 -27.69
C LEU A 27 34.29 3.16 -27.38
N SER A 28 34.77 3.01 -26.15
CA SER A 28 36.18 3.16 -25.66
C SER A 28 36.70 4.53 -25.19
N PRO A 29 37.77 4.59 -24.34
CA PRO A 29 38.38 3.55 -23.50
C PRO A 29 38.68 3.93 -22.02
N SER A 30 38.77 2.88 -21.18
CA SER A 30 39.60 2.68 -19.96
C SER A 30 39.95 3.82 -19.00
N ASN A 31 39.62 3.63 -17.72
CA ASN A 31 40.51 4.00 -16.61
C ASN A 31 40.44 2.94 -15.48
N PRO A 32 41.56 2.35 -15.03
CA PRO A 32 41.59 1.29 -14.04
C PRO A 32 41.69 1.88 -12.63
N ASN A 33 40.63 1.71 -11.82
CA ASN A 33 40.74 1.71 -10.37
C ASN A 33 39.48 1.10 -9.75
N LEU A 34 39.48 -0.23 -9.60
CA LEU A 34 38.55 -0.94 -8.73
C LEU A 34 39.32 -1.36 -7.48
N SER A 35 39.36 -0.49 -6.49
CA SER A 35 39.49 -0.91 -5.09
C SER A 35 38.63 0.00 -4.20
N GLY A 36 37.61 -0.62 -3.60
CA GLY A 36 36.83 -0.10 -2.48
C GLY A 36 35.75 0.93 -2.82
N GLN A 37 34.48 0.52 -2.76
CA GLN A 37 33.46 1.25 -1.99
C GLN A 37 32.20 0.41 -1.80
N HIS A 38 31.60 0.60 -0.63
CA HIS A 38 30.72 -0.32 0.08
C HIS A 38 29.31 -0.38 -0.51
N ALA A 39 28.70 -1.56 -0.44
CA ALA A 39 27.28 -1.77 -0.66
C ALA A 39 26.48 -0.87 0.32
N ALA A 40 25.64 0.01 -0.23
CA ALA A 40 24.70 0.79 0.56
C ALA A 40 23.46 -0.07 0.83
N ASP A 41 23.41 -0.59 2.04
CA ASP A 41 22.33 -1.35 2.67
C ASP A 41 21.02 -0.53 2.65
N GLN A 42 19.99 -1.00 1.95
CA GLN A 42 18.68 -0.32 1.87
C GLN A 42 17.80 -0.87 3.00
N ALA A 43 17.67 -0.12 4.09
CA ALA A 43 16.96 -0.52 5.30
C ALA A 43 15.43 -0.56 5.09
N THR A 44 14.84 -1.76 5.23
CA THR A 44 13.39 -2.03 5.28
C THR A 44 12.68 -1.22 6.36
N ALA A 45 11.49 -0.71 6.04
CA ALA A 45 10.71 0.03 7.01
C ALA A 45 10.16 -0.90 8.12
N THR A 46 10.46 -0.62 9.38
CA THR A 46 10.04 -1.45 10.54
C THR A 46 9.09 -0.67 11.43
N VAL A 47 7.95 -1.25 11.80
CA VAL A 47 7.04 -0.64 12.78
C VAL A 47 7.21 -1.30 14.14
N ILE A 48 7.61 -0.51 15.14
CA ILE A 48 7.76 -0.93 16.54
C ILE A 48 6.56 -0.38 17.31
N THR A 49 5.78 -1.23 17.99
CA THR A 49 4.56 -0.82 18.70
C THR A 49 4.60 -1.18 20.18
N GLU A 50 4.21 -0.24 21.03
CA GLU A 50 3.96 -0.43 22.46
C GLU A 50 2.47 -0.25 22.75
N ASP A 51 1.83 -1.30 23.29
CA ASP A 51 0.41 -1.37 23.62
C ASP A 51 0.13 -1.25 25.14
N PHE A 52 1.18 -1.20 25.97
CA PHE A 52 1.11 -1.10 27.44
C PHE A 52 0.45 -2.29 28.15
N GLU A 53 0.12 -3.36 27.44
CA GLU A 53 -0.63 -4.49 27.99
C GLU A 53 0.22 -5.37 28.91
N SER A 54 1.54 -5.43 28.65
CA SER A 54 2.49 -6.26 29.41
C SER A 54 2.88 -5.69 30.79
N GLY A 55 2.70 -4.39 31.01
CA GLY A 55 3.15 -3.70 32.21
C GLY A 55 2.09 -3.51 33.29
N ASN A 56 2.55 -3.07 34.47
CA ASN A 56 1.68 -2.56 35.51
C ASN A 56 2.40 -1.48 36.33
N LYS A 57 1.70 -0.38 36.61
CA LYS A 57 2.14 0.66 37.54
C LYS A 57 0.89 1.37 38.04
N SER A 58 0.54 1.19 39.31
CA SER A 58 -0.70 1.71 39.90
C SER A 58 -0.53 3.06 40.62
N SER A 59 0.70 3.54 40.77
CA SER A 59 1.04 4.81 41.43
C SER A 59 1.39 5.89 40.40
N TYR A 60 1.06 7.15 40.72
CA TYR A 60 1.49 8.33 39.96
C TYR A 60 2.93 8.77 40.25
N SER A 61 3.57 8.26 41.31
CA SER A 61 4.99 8.58 41.60
C SER A 61 5.88 8.18 40.44
N THR A 62 6.92 8.96 40.14
CA THR A 62 7.90 8.61 39.09
C THR A 62 8.45 7.20 39.27
N GLY A 63 8.53 6.45 38.18
CA GLY A 63 9.16 5.14 38.17
C GLY A 63 9.18 4.53 36.78
N ASP A 64 10.15 3.65 36.57
CA ASP A 64 10.31 2.93 35.31
C ASP A 64 9.46 1.64 35.29
N VAL A 65 8.95 1.30 34.12
CA VAL A 65 8.21 0.07 33.85
C VAL A 65 8.83 -0.60 32.62
N THR A 66 9.18 -1.88 32.74
CA THR A 66 9.59 -2.69 31.59
C THR A 66 8.35 -3.18 30.86
N LEU A 67 8.25 -2.82 29.58
CA LEU A 67 7.18 -3.17 28.66
C LEU A 67 7.72 -3.95 27.47
N THR A 68 6.86 -4.26 26.51
CA THR A 68 7.18 -5.09 25.34
C THR A 68 8.31 -4.47 24.49
N THR A 69 8.29 -3.14 24.33
CA THR A 69 9.29 -2.42 23.53
C THR A 69 10.57 -2.04 24.28
N GLY A 70 10.53 -2.00 25.62
CA GLY A 70 11.66 -1.58 26.44
C GLY A 70 11.25 -0.99 27.79
N SER A 71 12.18 -0.30 28.44
CA SER A 71 11.93 0.41 29.71
C SER A 71 11.34 1.80 29.45
N TRP A 72 10.25 2.13 30.14
CA TRP A 72 9.55 3.41 30.04
C TRP A 72 9.48 4.11 31.39
N ASN A 73 9.83 5.38 31.45
CA ASN A 73 9.67 6.23 32.63
C ASN A 73 8.26 6.83 32.67
N LEU A 74 7.54 6.62 33.77
CA LEU A 74 6.21 7.19 34.00
C LEU A 74 6.26 8.13 35.21
N ASN A 75 6.20 9.44 34.96
CA ASN A 75 6.16 10.50 35.96
C ASN A 75 4.80 11.20 35.97
N ASP A 76 4.13 11.26 37.12
CA ASP A 76 2.74 11.72 37.23
C ASP A 76 1.82 11.01 36.22
N ALA A 77 2.19 9.74 35.97
CA ALA A 77 1.54 8.82 35.06
C ALA A 77 1.51 7.42 35.67
N LEU A 78 0.52 6.63 35.28
CA LEU A 78 0.34 5.25 35.71
C LEU A 78 -0.25 4.41 34.56
N ILE A 79 -0.22 3.08 34.65
CA ILE A 79 -0.89 2.18 33.71
C ILE A 79 -2.27 1.84 34.30
N GLY A 80 -3.32 2.38 33.69
CA GLY A 80 -4.70 2.31 34.17
C GLY A 80 -5.52 1.25 33.44
N SER A 81 -6.41 0.58 34.17
CA SER A 81 -7.31 -0.45 33.65
C SER A 81 -8.76 -0.23 34.08
N THR A 82 -9.09 0.91 34.69
CA THR A 82 -10.44 1.21 35.17
C THR A 82 -11.40 1.48 34.01
N SER A 83 -12.71 1.45 34.24
CA SER A 83 -13.69 1.76 33.18
C SER A 83 -13.61 3.20 32.64
N ALA A 84 -13.01 4.12 33.40
CA ALA A 84 -12.81 5.50 32.96
C ALA A 84 -11.49 5.69 32.19
N ASP A 85 -10.58 4.71 32.23
CA ASP A 85 -9.42 4.70 31.34
C ASP A 85 -9.89 4.32 29.94
N ILE A 86 -9.79 5.27 29.01
CA ILE A 86 -10.04 5.01 27.59
C ILE A 86 -8.83 4.25 27.04
N LYS A 87 -9.06 3.14 26.35
CA LYS A 87 -8.03 2.16 25.97
C LYS A 87 -8.45 1.27 24.81
N ALA A 88 -7.47 0.74 24.09
CA ALA A 88 -7.58 -0.30 23.09
C ALA A 88 -6.99 -1.60 23.66
N GLY A 89 -7.84 -2.41 24.30
CA GLY A 89 -7.39 -3.59 25.03
C GLY A 89 -7.80 -3.51 26.50
N THR A 90 -6.89 -3.81 27.42
CA THR A 90 -7.17 -3.87 28.86
C THR A 90 -6.48 -2.77 29.66
N LYS A 91 -5.46 -2.11 29.10
CA LYS A 91 -4.70 -1.06 29.77
C LYS A 91 -4.42 0.13 28.85
N SER A 92 -4.12 1.27 29.45
CA SER A 92 -3.55 2.44 28.78
C SER A 92 -2.75 3.26 29.78
N VAL A 93 -1.89 4.16 29.34
CA VAL A 93 -1.20 5.09 30.24
C VAL A 93 -2.14 6.25 30.56
N ARG A 94 -2.32 6.55 31.85
CA ARG A 94 -3.08 7.70 32.34
C ARG A 94 -2.14 8.75 32.91
N ILE A 95 -2.15 9.95 32.36
CA ILE A 95 -1.26 11.07 32.73
C ILE A 95 -2.09 12.21 33.35
N ARG A 96 -1.59 12.83 34.43
CA ARG A 96 -2.20 14.02 35.07
C ARG A 96 -1.21 15.19 35.18
N ASN A 97 -1.65 16.35 35.65
CA ASN A 97 -0.80 17.53 35.88
C ASN A 97 0.03 17.87 34.63
N ASN A 98 1.35 17.93 34.79
CA ASN A 98 2.35 18.05 33.73
C ASN A 98 3.19 16.77 33.59
N GLY A 99 2.55 15.62 33.81
CA GLY A 99 3.19 14.31 33.78
C GLY A 99 3.81 13.98 32.42
N ILE A 100 4.74 13.02 32.49
CA ILE A 100 5.61 12.61 31.38
C ILE A 100 5.54 11.09 31.24
N LEU A 101 5.39 10.62 30.01
CA LEU A 101 5.66 9.25 29.59
C LEU A 101 6.89 9.28 28.69
N GLY A 102 8.00 8.72 29.16
CA GLY A 102 9.30 8.77 28.47
C GLY A 102 9.88 7.40 28.17
N MET A 103 10.65 7.31 27.09
CA MET A 103 11.39 6.11 26.72
C MET A 103 12.79 6.12 27.35
N ASN A 104 13.22 4.98 27.91
CA ASN A 104 14.60 4.75 28.36
C ASN A 104 15.41 3.93 27.34
N PHE A 105 14.99 3.91 26.08
CA PHE A 105 15.63 3.20 24.99
C PHE A 105 15.47 3.99 23.69
N ASN A 106 16.36 3.72 22.74
CA ASN A 106 16.38 4.41 21.46
C ASN A 106 15.63 3.62 20.38
N ILE A 107 15.01 4.35 19.48
CA ILE A 107 14.58 3.87 18.17
C ILE A 107 15.56 4.40 17.12
N SER A 108 16.06 3.51 16.26
CA SER A 108 17.00 3.91 15.22
C SER A 108 16.27 4.48 14.00
N SER A 109 16.51 5.76 13.73
CA SER A 109 16.03 6.52 12.58
C SER A 109 14.53 6.32 12.26
N PRO A 110 13.63 6.62 13.23
CA PRO A 110 12.22 6.62 12.95
C PRO A 110 11.85 7.74 11.96
N THR A 111 10.93 7.43 11.05
CA THR A 111 10.37 8.33 10.05
C THR A 111 9.03 8.90 10.51
N SER A 112 8.31 8.18 11.38
CA SER A 112 7.08 8.64 12.00
C SER A 112 6.85 8.06 13.39
N VAL A 113 6.05 8.76 14.19
CA VAL A 113 5.53 8.31 15.48
C VAL A 113 4.02 8.50 15.44
N SER A 114 3.24 7.48 15.80
CA SER A 114 1.80 7.60 16.03
C SER A 114 1.47 7.27 17.47
N VAL A 115 0.50 7.97 18.05
CA VAL A 115 0.11 7.87 19.46
C VAL A 115 -1.41 7.92 19.53
N LYS A 116 -2.07 6.92 20.13
CA LYS A 116 -3.49 7.05 20.46
C LYS A 116 -3.67 7.85 21.74
N HIS A 117 -4.68 8.70 21.79
CA HIS A 117 -4.94 9.56 22.94
C HIS A 117 -6.43 9.87 23.12
N ALA A 118 -6.84 10.12 24.36
CA ALA A 118 -8.20 10.52 24.72
C ALA A 118 -8.21 11.32 26.03
N VAL A 119 -9.35 11.90 26.40
CA VAL A 119 -9.59 12.35 27.79
C VAL A 119 -9.83 11.13 28.69
N TYR A 120 -9.50 11.25 29.97
CA TYR A 120 -9.89 10.24 30.95
C TYR A 120 -11.36 10.43 31.35
N GLY A 121 -12.20 9.42 31.13
CA GLY A 121 -13.62 9.45 31.48
C GLY A 121 -14.32 10.71 30.95
N THR A 122 -14.68 11.61 31.86
CA THR A 122 -15.34 12.90 31.58
C THR A 122 -14.49 14.11 31.98
N ASP A 123 -13.18 13.93 32.15
CA ASP A 123 -12.27 15.03 32.46
C ASP A 123 -12.25 16.05 31.30
N ASN A 124 -11.95 17.32 31.62
CA ASN A 124 -11.86 18.38 30.62
C ASN A 124 -10.74 18.13 29.60
N ALA A 125 -10.91 18.71 28.41
CA ALA A 125 -9.91 18.66 27.36
C ALA A 125 -8.53 19.13 27.85
N SER A 126 -7.49 18.45 27.40
CA SER A 126 -6.12 18.66 27.88
C SER A 126 -5.13 18.54 26.71
N THR A 127 -4.15 19.44 26.69
CA THR A 127 -3.09 19.47 25.69
C THR A 127 -1.84 18.72 26.13
N TRP A 128 -1.16 18.12 25.15
CA TRP A 128 0.12 17.42 25.29
C TRP A 128 0.98 17.60 24.02
N GLN A 129 2.26 17.26 24.13
CA GLN A 129 3.24 17.39 23.05
C GLN A 129 4.12 16.15 22.97
N LEU A 130 4.52 15.76 21.76
CA LEU A 130 5.60 14.82 21.54
C LEU A 130 6.94 15.56 21.58
N TRP A 131 7.93 15.01 22.26
CA TRP A 131 9.28 15.53 22.39
C TRP A 131 10.28 14.46 21.97
N VAL A 132 11.35 14.88 21.31
CA VAL A 132 12.37 13.98 20.75
C VAL A 132 13.77 14.43 21.14
N SER A 133 14.57 13.47 21.59
CA SER A 133 15.99 13.62 21.92
C SER A 133 16.84 12.77 20.97
N ASN A 134 18.03 13.27 20.63
CA ASN A 134 19.07 12.55 19.89
C ASN A 134 20.38 12.43 20.72
N ASP A 135 20.30 12.69 22.02
CA ASP A 135 21.41 12.69 22.98
C ASP A 135 21.08 11.86 24.24
N ASN A 136 20.32 10.77 24.02
CA ASN A 136 19.89 9.82 25.05
C ASN A 136 19.10 10.47 26.21
N GLY A 137 18.22 11.41 25.88
CA GLY A 137 17.34 12.08 26.84
C GLY A 137 17.98 13.22 27.63
N SER A 138 19.18 13.68 27.25
CA SER A 138 19.83 14.81 27.92
C SER A 138 19.15 16.14 27.56
N THR A 139 18.81 16.33 26.29
CA THR A 139 18.05 17.47 25.80
C THR A 139 16.93 17.02 24.87
N TYR A 140 15.80 17.74 24.92
CA TYR A 140 14.62 17.43 24.11
C TYR A 140 14.15 18.68 23.35
N SER A 141 13.63 18.47 22.15
CA SER A 141 12.84 19.47 21.42
C SER A 141 11.48 18.90 21.05
N GLN A 142 10.47 19.77 20.89
CA GLN A 142 9.15 19.34 20.43
C GLN A 142 9.23 18.73 19.01
N ALA A 143 8.47 17.67 18.78
CA ALA A 143 8.22 17.06 17.47
C ALA A 143 6.76 17.32 17.06
N GLY A 144 6.56 17.94 15.90
CA GLY A 144 5.24 18.30 15.37
C GLY A 144 4.45 19.29 16.24
N THR A 145 3.13 19.29 16.09
CA THR A 145 2.23 20.26 16.73
C THR A 145 1.79 19.82 18.13
N THR A 146 1.31 20.77 18.94
CA THR A 146 0.61 20.46 20.19
C THR A 146 -0.71 19.76 19.88
N ILE A 147 -1.00 18.67 20.58
CA ILE A 147 -2.24 17.91 20.44
C ILE A 147 -3.19 18.24 21.57
N THR A 148 -4.50 18.30 21.26
CA THR A 148 -5.57 18.44 22.26
C THR A 148 -6.37 17.15 22.33
N SER A 149 -6.36 16.47 23.47
CA SER A 149 -7.33 15.42 23.76
C SER A 149 -8.63 16.08 24.21
N SER A 150 -9.71 15.91 23.45
CA SER A 150 -11.03 16.52 23.74
C SER A 150 -12.18 15.51 23.76
N SER A 151 -11.93 14.25 23.40
CA SER A 151 -12.93 13.19 23.26
C SER A 151 -12.64 12.03 24.21
N SER A 152 -13.70 11.34 24.66
CA SER A 152 -13.64 10.08 25.40
C SER A 152 -13.54 8.84 24.49
N GLN A 153 -13.25 9.06 23.21
CA GLN A 153 -12.85 8.04 22.24
C GLN A 153 -11.37 8.22 21.89
N LEU A 154 -10.64 7.12 21.65
CA LEU A 154 -9.26 7.19 21.19
C LEU A 154 -9.20 7.85 19.81
N ALA A 155 -8.51 8.98 19.74
CA ALA A 155 -8.03 9.59 18.50
C ALA A 155 -6.55 9.21 18.29
N THR A 156 -6.05 9.32 17.07
CA THR A 156 -4.64 9.03 16.75
C THR A 156 -3.94 10.30 16.31
N ALA A 157 -2.86 10.66 17.00
CA ALA A 157 -1.95 11.72 16.58
C ALA A 157 -0.72 11.12 15.89
N THR A 158 -0.43 11.57 14.66
CA THR A 158 0.75 11.13 13.90
C THR A 158 1.71 12.29 13.68
N PHE A 159 3.00 12.02 13.91
CA PHE A 159 4.09 12.97 13.83
C PHE A 159 5.10 12.46 12.82
N SER A 160 5.44 13.28 11.82
CA SER A 160 6.62 13.03 10.98
C SER A 160 7.89 13.30 11.80
N VAL A 161 8.85 12.38 11.76
CA VAL A 161 10.14 12.54 12.44
C VAL A 161 11.20 12.84 11.40
N THR A 162 11.75 14.05 11.48
CA THR A 162 12.78 14.54 10.56
C THR A 162 14.19 14.42 11.13
N LYS A 163 14.32 14.19 12.44
CA LYS A 163 15.61 13.91 13.09
C LYS A 163 16.05 12.49 12.71
N THR A 164 17.35 12.31 12.49
CA THR A 164 17.97 11.02 12.17
C THR A 164 18.85 10.52 13.32
N GLY A 165 19.23 9.24 13.27
CA GLY A 165 20.04 8.62 14.32
C GLY A 165 19.20 7.91 15.38
N ASN A 166 19.80 7.60 16.52
CA ASN A 166 19.13 6.93 17.63
C ASN A 166 18.36 7.95 18.45
N LEU A 167 17.03 7.83 18.47
CA LEU A 167 16.13 8.79 19.07
C LEU A 167 15.36 8.19 20.25
N THR A 168 15.24 8.96 21.33
CA THR A 168 14.28 8.71 22.41
C THR A 168 13.15 9.73 22.35
N PHE A 169 11.97 9.35 22.85
CA PHE A 169 10.79 10.20 22.83
C PHE A 169 10.16 10.34 24.21
N GLU A 170 9.49 11.47 24.40
CA GLU A 170 8.63 11.76 25.55
C GLU A 170 7.28 12.30 25.08
N ILE A 171 6.22 11.88 25.75
CA ILE A 171 4.92 12.55 25.71
C ILE A 171 4.80 13.40 26.97
N ARG A 172 4.64 14.70 26.79
CA ARG A 172 4.54 15.67 27.89
C ARG A 172 3.16 16.31 27.89
N LYS A 173 2.41 16.14 28.97
CA LYS A 173 1.17 16.90 29.17
C LYS A 173 1.53 18.35 29.53
N ILE A 174 0.97 19.33 28.82
CA ILE A 174 1.32 20.76 29.01
C ILE A 174 0.19 21.58 29.64
N SER A 175 -1.06 21.14 29.51
CA SER A 175 -2.26 21.81 30.03
C SER A 175 -2.33 21.92 31.56
N GLY A 176 -1.45 21.24 32.31
CA GLY A 176 -1.45 21.26 33.77
C GLY A 176 -2.77 20.75 34.38
N GLY A 177 -2.98 21.04 35.68
CA GLY A 177 -4.24 20.80 36.37
C GLY A 177 -4.60 19.33 36.63
N THR A 178 -5.78 19.10 37.21
CA THR A 178 -6.21 17.75 37.65
C THR A 178 -6.81 16.89 36.54
N SER A 179 -7.18 17.50 35.41
CA SER A 179 -7.71 16.76 34.25
C SER A 179 -6.65 15.84 33.66
N ARG A 180 -7.05 14.61 33.37
CA ARG A 180 -6.19 13.53 32.89
C ARG A 180 -6.43 13.23 31.42
N ILE A 181 -5.41 12.66 30.80
CA ILE A 181 -5.47 12.08 29.47
C ILE A 181 -5.09 10.60 29.53
N ASN A 182 -5.66 9.82 28.62
CA ASN A 182 -5.17 8.49 28.31
C ASN A 182 -4.28 8.55 27.06
N ILE A 183 -3.19 7.79 27.08
CA ILE A 183 -2.27 7.54 25.98
C ILE A 183 -2.21 6.03 25.78
N ASP A 184 -2.31 5.58 24.55
CA ASP A 184 -2.34 4.18 24.20
C ASP A 184 -1.69 3.93 22.83
N ASP A 185 -1.36 2.67 22.52
CA ASP A 185 -0.81 2.22 21.23
C ASP A 185 0.16 3.22 20.58
N ILE A 186 1.42 3.25 21.04
CA ILE A 186 2.47 4.07 20.43
C ILE A 186 3.20 3.25 19.38
N SER A 187 3.26 3.74 18.15
CA SER A 187 3.99 3.08 17.06
C SER A 187 5.07 3.97 16.46
N PHE A 188 6.26 3.43 16.26
CA PHE A 188 7.40 4.06 15.60
C PHE A 188 7.64 3.35 14.27
N SER A 189 7.53 4.08 13.15
CA SER A 189 8.00 3.56 11.86
C SER A 189 9.46 3.96 11.70
N THR A 190 10.35 3.03 11.40
CA THR A 190 11.76 3.25 11.03
C THR A 190 11.97 2.89 9.57
N GLY A 191 12.99 3.44 8.90
CA GLY A 191 13.31 3.14 7.49
C GLY A 191 12.50 3.96 6.47
N GLY A 192 13.15 4.94 5.85
CA GLY A 192 12.59 5.79 4.78
C GLY A 192 13.12 7.22 4.81
N GLY A 193 13.74 7.69 3.72
CA GLY A 193 14.07 9.11 3.56
C GLY A 193 12.81 9.98 3.55
N THR A 194 12.89 11.14 4.21
CA THR A 194 11.95 12.29 4.28
C THR A 194 10.58 12.14 3.59
N PRO A 195 9.46 12.17 4.35
CA PRO A 195 8.12 12.41 3.81
C PRO A 195 7.92 13.88 3.38
N PRO A 196 7.33 14.17 2.21
CA PRO A 196 6.69 15.46 1.94
C PRO A 196 5.41 15.58 2.77
N THR A 197 5.20 16.76 3.34
CA THR A 197 4.02 17.17 4.12
C THR A 197 2.76 17.29 3.26
N ASP A 198 1.63 16.77 3.74
CA ASP A 198 0.29 17.26 3.37
C ASP A 198 -0.53 17.50 4.67
N PRO A 199 -1.24 18.64 4.84
CA PRO A 199 -1.93 18.99 6.06
C PRO A 199 -3.45 18.72 5.97
N GLY A 200 -3.99 17.87 6.86
CA GLY A 200 -5.39 18.01 7.29
C GLY A 200 -6.21 16.74 7.55
N THR A 201 -6.49 16.52 8.84
CA THR A 201 -7.74 16.03 9.47
C THR A 201 -8.15 14.52 9.42
N ASP A 202 -7.91 13.90 10.59
CA ASP A 202 -8.53 12.79 11.36
C ASP A 202 -10.08 12.70 11.40
N PRO A 203 -10.78 11.71 12.05
CA PRO A 203 -10.52 10.28 12.40
C PRO A 203 -11.59 9.28 11.89
N GLY A 204 -11.25 7.98 11.77
CA GLY A 204 -12.24 6.91 11.73
C GLY A 204 -11.69 5.48 11.87
N THR A 205 -11.76 4.96 13.10
CA THR A 205 -11.93 3.57 13.59
C THR A 205 -11.12 2.38 13.03
N GLY A 206 -10.50 1.65 13.97
CA GLY A 206 -9.70 0.45 13.73
C GLY A 206 -10.47 -0.81 13.30
N THR A 207 -9.97 -1.37 12.21
CA THR A 207 -9.69 -2.78 11.90
C THR A 207 -8.45 -2.70 10.97
N PRO A 208 -7.70 -3.75 10.60
CA PRO A 208 -6.70 -3.65 9.52
C PRO A 208 -7.32 -3.41 8.11
N GLY A 209 -8.38 -2.59 8.05
CA GLY A 209 -8.84 -1.82 6.91
C GLY A 209 -8.87 -0.36 7.38
N ASN A 210 -7.91 0.42 6.91
CA ASN A 210 -7.80 1.83 7.22
C ASN A 210 -8.96 2.57 6.52
N THR A 211 -10.00 2.96 7.26
CA THR A 211 -11.14 3.74 6.73
C THR A 211 -10.86 5.24 6.65
N ALA A 212 -9.60 5.66 6.79
CA ALA A 212 -9.23 7.04 6.51
C ALA A 212 -9.53 7.37 5.05
N ASP A 213 -10.01 8.58 4.82
CA ASP A 213 -10.33 9.10 3.50
C ASP A 213 -9.15 8.94 2.55
N ASN A 214 -9.43 8.67 1.27
CA ASN A 214 -8.42 8.46 0.22
C ASN A 214 -7.47 7.27 0.48
N ASN A 215 -7.73 6.44 1.50
CA ASN A 215 -6.87 5.30 1.76
C ASN A 215 -7.06 4.19 0.72
N ASN A 216 -5.95 3.56 0.32
CA ASN A 216 -5.94 2.44 -0.61
C ASN A 216 -6.77 1.22 -0.15
N LEU A 217 -7.10 1.11 1.14
CA LEU A 217 -7.96 0.08 1.72
C LEU A 217 -9.28 0.62 2.29
N LEU A 218 -9.72 1.82 1.87
CA LEU A 218 -10.98 2.42 2.35
C LEU A 218 -12.17 1.45 2.22
N LEU A 219 -12.28 0.79 1.06
CA LEU A 219 -13.39 -0.14 0.77
C LEU A 219 -13.34 -1.41 1.63
N GLY A 220 -12.17 -1.76 2.19
CA GLY A 220 -11.98 -2.96 2.97
C GLY A 220 -10.68 -3.69 2.64
N ASN A 221 -10.45 -4.80 3.35
CA ASN A 221 -9.38 -5.75 3.08
C ASN A 221 -9.98 -7.01 2.43
N PRO A 222 -9.88 -7.19 1.09
CA PRO A 222 -10.69 -8.17 0.36
C PRO A 222 -10.54 -9.62 0.79
N SER A 223 -9.39 -10.02 1.32
CA SER A 223 -9.12 -11.41 1.74
C SER A 223 -8.73 -11.53 3.21
N ASN A 224 -8.94 -10.47 4.01
CA ASN A 224 -8.41 -10.36 5.37
C ASN A 224 -6.89 -10.65 5.44
N ALA A 225 -6.15 -10.17 4.43
CA ALA A 225 -4.70 -10.30 4.36
C ALA A 225 -4.05 -9.71 5.61
N GLN A 226 -3.00 -10.35 6.11
CA GLN A 226 -2.31 -9.94 7.33
C GLN A 226 -0.88 -9.51 7.01
N PRO A 227 -0.36 -8.45 7.65
CA PRO A 227 1.04 -8.03 7.51
C PRO A 227 1.95 -8.94 8.35
N SER A 228 1.84 -10.25 8.13
CA SER A 228 2.55 -11.29 8.86
C SER A 228 3.23 -12.23 7.88
N ILE A 229 4.53 -12.45 8.06
CA ILE A 229 5.31 -13.39 7.25
C ILE A 229 4.79 -14.83 7.29
N ASN A 230 3.96 -15.16 8.28
CA ASN A 230 3.29 -16.45 8.39
C ASN A 230 2.07 -16.57 7.46
N SER A 231 1.53 -15.45 6.96
CA SER A 231 0.43 -15.40 5.99
C SER A 231 0.95 -15.50 4.55
N THR A 232 1.72 -16.55 4.27
CA THR A 232 2.56 -16.65 3.06
C THR A 232 1.78 -16.59 1.75
N ALA A 233 0.54 -17.04 1.74
CA ALA A 233 -0.35 -17.00 0.58
C ALA A 233 -1.30 -15.79 0.56
N ASN A 234 -1.23 -14.91 1.57
CA ASN A 234 -2.16 -13.80 1.79
C ASN A 234 -1.51 -12.67 2.61
N TYR A 235 -0.29 -12.27 2.22
CA TYR A 235 0.55 -11.34 2.95
C TYR A 235 0.18 -9.90 2.58
N LEU A 236 -0.28 -9.12 3.56
CA LEU A 236 -0.63 -7.72 3.33
C LEU A 236 0.63 -6.88 3.22
N MET A 237 0.75 -6.15 2.12
CA MET A 237 1.82 -5.20 1.87
C MET A 237 1.23 -3.82 1.61
N ASP A 238 1.74 -2.82 2.31
CA ASP A 238 1.48 -1.40 2.03
C ASP A 238 2.65 -0.86 1.19
N GLN A 239 2.37 -0.54 -0.06
CA GLN A 239 3.36 -0.03 -1.03
C GLN A 239 3.31 1.50 -1.13
N THR A 240 2.70 2.16 -0.14
CA THR A 240 2.45 3.62 -0.06
C THR A 240 1.42 4.11 -1.09
N TYR A 241 1.65 3.83 -2.37
CA TYR A 241 0.81 4.29 -3.48
C TYR A 241 -0.31 3.31 -3.83
N TYR A 242 -0.28 2.11 -3.27
CA TYR A 242 -1.30 1.07 -3.38
C TYR A 242 -1.08 0.08 -2.22
N ALA A 243 -2.08 -0.76 -1.94
CA ALA A 243 -1.97 -1.86 -1.00
C ALA A 243 -2.21 -3.19 -1.73
N GLU A 244 -1.57 -4.27 -1.31
CA GLU A 244 -1.71 -5.57 -1.97
C GLU A 244 -1.75 -6.73 -0.98
N SER A 245 -2.49 -7.78 -1.34
CA SER A 245 -2.29 -9.11 -0.76
C SER A 245 -1.38 -9.89 -1.67
N TYR A 246 -0.15 -10.15 -1.25
CA TYR A 246 0.81 -10.92 -2.01
C TYR A 246 0.74 -12.42 -1.67
N ASN A 247 0.86 -13.25 -2.70
CA ASN A 247 0.93 -14.70 -2.56
C ASN A 247 2.33 -15.20 -2.95
N ARG A 248 3.14 -15.53 -1.95
CA ARG A 248 4.50 -16.03 -2.12
C ARG A 248 4.57 -17.20 -3.09
N ASP A 249 3.63 -18.14 -2.96
CA ASP A 249 3.65 -19.41 -3.67
C ASP A 249 3.17 -19.26 -5.13
N LYS A 250 2.47 -18.17 -5.45
CA LYS A 250 2.09 -17.81 -6.82
C LYS A 250 3.07 -16.85 -7.49
N GLY A 251 3.91 -16.14 -6.72
CA GLY A 251 4.78 -15.09 -7.27
C GLY A 251 4.01 -13.89 -7.83
N THR A 252 2.77 -13.69 -7.41
CA THR A 252 1.84 -12.64 -7.89
C THR A 252 0.93 -12.19 -6.74
N PRO A 253 0.30 -11.00 -6.82
CA PRO A 253 -0.69 -10.59 -5.84
C PRO A 253 -1.99 -11.38 -6.04
N ASN A 254 -2.72 -11.65 -4.95
CA ASN A 254 -4.12 -12.09 -5.01
C ASN A 254 -5.02 -10.92 -5.46
N TRP A 255 -4.74 -9.73 -4.92
CA TRP A 255 -5.37 -8.48 -5.29
C TRP A 255 -4.45 -7.30 -4.95
N VAL A 256 -4.65 -6.18 -5.63
CA VAL A 256 -4.06 -4.86 -5.40
C VAL A 256 -5.18 -3.83 -5.36
N SER A 257 -5.14 -2.93 -4.38
CA SER A 257 -6.16 -1.92 -4.11
C SER A 257 -5.53 -0.53 -4.06
N TRP A 258 -6.16 0.46 -4.69
CA TRP A 258 -5.69 1.84 -4.69
C TRP A 258 -6.80 2.86 -4.88
N HIS A 259 -6.59 4.05 -4.34
CA HIS A 259 -7.39 5.25 -4.63
C HIS A 259 -6.76 6.04 -5.78
N ILE A 260 -7.56 6.71 -6.58
CA ILE A 260 -7.08 7.67 -7.57
C ILE A 260 -7.99 8.90 -7.57
N SER A 261 -7.36 10.05 -7.41
CA SER A 261 -7.94 11.37 -7.62
C SER A 261 -7.07 12.19 -8.59
N SER A 262 -7.47 13.44 -8.83
CA SER A 262 -6.67 14.35 -9.64
C SER A 262 -5.27 14.60 -9.09
N THR A 263 -5.02 14.41 -7.79
CA THR A 263 -3.70 14.65 -7.18
C THR A 263 -2.69 13.54 -7.49
N ASP A 264 -3.15 12.36 -7.89
CA ASP A 264 -2.29 11.24 -8.28
C ASP A 264 -1.81 11.34 -9.73
N LEU A 265 -2.46 12.21 -10.50
CA LEU A 265 -2.17 12.47 -11.90
C LEU A 265 -1.30 13.72 -12.03
N GLY A 266 -0.25 13.61 -12.84
CA GLY A 266 0.71 14.68 -13.09
C GLY A 266 1.47 14.46 -14.40
N SER A 267 2.67 15.02 -14.47
CA SER A 267 3.51 15.00 -15.67
C SER A 267 4.73 14.09 -15.56
N ALA A 268 4.86 13.30 -14.49
CA ALA A 268 5.98 12.38 -14.33
C ALA A 268 6.01 11.35 -15.47
N SER A 269 7.20 11.15 -16.03
CA SER A 269 7.41 10.18 -17.10
C SER A 269 7.33 8.75 -16.56
N ARG A 270 6.91 7.84 -17.44
CA ARG A 270 6.90 6.39 -17.16
C ARG A 270 8.32 5.90 -16.89
N SER A 271 8.50 5.18 -15.78
CA SER A 271 9.83 4.83 -15.26
C SER A 271 10.48 3.63 -15.96
N ASP A 272 9.68 2.66 -16.40
CA ASP A 272 10.16 1.44 -17.09
C ASP A 272 11.19 0.60 -16.32
N ASN A 273 11.29 0.81 -15.00
CA ASN A 273 12.30 0.23 -14.12
C ASN A 273 11.77 -1.00 -13.36
N PHE A 274 11.29 -2.00 -14.11
CA PHE A 274 10.84 -3.28 -13.59
C PHE A 274 11.91 -3.91 -12.68
N ARG A 275 11.56 -4.16 -11.42
CA ARG A 275 12.51 -4.67 -10.42
C ARG A 275 11.84 -5.54 -9.37
N ALA A 276 12.58 -6.51 -8.86
CA ALA A 276 12.15 -7.29 -7.72
C ALA A 276 11.89 -6.34 -6.53
N ASP A 277 10.88 -6.68 -5.73
CA ASP A 277 10.64 -5.97 -4.48
C ASP A 277 11.60 -6.49 -3.41
N ILE A 278 12.50 -5.61 -2.98
CA ILE A 278 13.50 -5.92 -1.94
C ILE A 278 12.89 -6.02 -0.55
N ASN A 279 11.64 -5.60 -0.37
CA ASN A 279 10.89 -5.68 0.89
C ASN A 279 10.20 -7.03 1.09
N LEU A 280 10.27 -7.95 0.12
CA LEU A 280 9.77 -9.31 0.32
C LEU A 280 10.53 -9.99 1.46
N PRO A 281 9.84 -10.77 2.33
CA PRO A 281 10.49 -11.46 3.44
C PRO A 281 11.66 -12.33 2.99
N SER A 282 12.73 -12.37 3.80
CA SER A 282 13.93 -13.14 3.49
C SER A 282 13.59 -14.61 3.17
N GLY A 283 14.22 -15.13 2.11
CA GLY A 283 13.99 -16.48 1.60
C GLY A 283 12.78 -16.62 0.67
N TRP A 284 11.96 -15.59 0.49
CA TRP A 284 10.91 -15.60 -0.53
C TRP A 284 11.51 -15.36 -1.91
N TYR A 285 10.91 -15.97 -2.92
CA TYR A 285 11.36 -15.78 -4.29
C TYR A 285 11.00 -14.36 -4.77
N GLY A 286 12.02 -13.53 -4.96
CA GLY A 286 11.89 -12.22 -5.57
C GLY A 286 11.72 -12.34 -7.08
N VAL A 287 10.48 -12.26 -7.55
CA VAL A 287 10.18 -12.22 -9.00
C VAL A 287 10.92 -11.03 -9.61
N SER A 288 11.65 -11.28 -10.68
CA SER A 288 12.55 -10.30 -11.27
C SER A 288 12.05 -9.85 -12.64
N ASN A 289 12.67 -8.80 -13.19
CA ASN A 289 12.37 -8.39 -14.55
C ASN A 289 12.54 -9.55 -15.55
N THR A 290 13.55 -10.40 -15.41
CA THR A 290 13.82 -11.49 -16.36
C THR A 290 12.91 -12.70 -16.21
N SER A 291 12.13 -12.80 -15.13
CA SER A 291 11.18 -13.89 -14.88
C SER A 291 10.12 -14.06 -15.98
N TYR A 292 9.84 -12.99 -16.74
CA TYR A 292 8.85 -12.97 -17.82
C TYR A 292 9.46 -13.18 -19.21
N SER A 293 10.79 -13.14 -19.32
CA SER A 293 11.49 -13.18 -20.61
C SER A 293 11.21 -14.48 -21.36
N GLY A 294 10.83 -14.37 -22.63
CA GLY A 294 10.54 -15.53 -23.49
C GLY A 294 9.24 -16.28 -23.17
N SER A 295 8.49 -15.86 -22.14
CA SER A 295 7.24 -16.54 -21.74
C SER A 295 6.08 -16.36 -22.73
N GLY A 296 6.10 -15.26 -23.49
CA GLY A 296 4.98 -14.81 -24.31
C GLY A 296 3.89 -14.06 -23.54
N PHE A 297 4.11 -13.77 -22.25
CA PHE A 297 3.25 -12.91 -21.43
C PHE A 297 3.91 -11.56 -21.16
N ASP A 298 3.10 -10.51 -21.09
CA ASP A 298 3.51 -9.19 -20.63
C ASP A 298 3.63 -9.17 -19.10
N ARG A 299 4.40 -8.19 -18.61
CA ARG A 299 4.39 -7.76 -17.21
C ARG A 299 3.16 -6.86 -16.99
N GLY A 300 2.00 -7.48 -16.81
CA GLY A 300 0.73 -6.79 -16.61
C GLY A 300 0.69 -6.13 -15.24
N HIS A 301 0.55 -4.80 -15.20
CA HIS A 301 0.46 -4.07 -13.94
C HIS A 301 -0.91 -4.31 -13.28
N ASN A 302 -0.95 -4.37 -11.96
CA ASN A 302 -2.22 -4.24 -11.25
C ASN A 302 -2.59 -2.77 -11.07
N CYS A 303 -1.83 -2.04 -10.24
CA CYS A 303 -1.85 -0.58 -10.20
C CYS A 303 -1.04 -0.05 -11.39
N PRO A 304 -1.66 0.57 -12.41
CA PRO A 304 -0.97 0.93 -13.64
C PRO A 304 -0.12 2.19 -13.46
N SER A 305 1.00 2.27 -14.19
CA SER A 305 1.90 3.42 -14.21
C SER A 305 1.17 4.74 -14.54
N GLY A 306 0.14 4.69 -15.40
CA GLY A 306 -0.66 5.86 -15.75
C GLY A 306 -1.47 6.47 -14.60
N ASP A 307 -1.71 5.72 -13.53
CA ASP A 307 -2.47 6.17 -12.36
C ASP A 307 -1.56 6.80 -11.28
N ARG A 308 -0.24 6.80 -11.49
CA ARG A 308 0.76 7.35 -10.58
C ARG A 308 1.75 8.21 -11.36
N THR A 309 1.31 9.40 -11.73
CA THR A 309 2.11 10.37 -12.50
C THR A 309 2.35 11.69 -11.76
N SER A 310 1.93 11.78 -10.49
CA SER A 310 2.20 12.90 -9.60
C SER A 310 3.69 13.11 -9.31
N SER A 311 4.48 12.04 -9.25
CA SER A 311 5.93 12.09 -9.08
C SER A 311 6.63 10.89 -9.72
N SER A 312 7.94 11.02 -9.96
CA SER A 312 8.77 9.89 -10.42
C SER A 312 8.80 8.75 -9.41
N THR A 313 8.76 9.05 -8.11
CA THR A 313 8.70 8.04 -7.03
C THR A 313 7.39 7.26 -7.08
N ALA A 314 6.25 7.95 -7.20
CA ALA A 314 4.93 7.32 -7.35
C ALA A 314 4.89 6.41 -8.58
N ASN A 315 5.40 6.90 -9.71
CA ASN A 315 5.43 6.14 -10.94
C ASN A 315 6.31 4.88 -10.82
N SER A 316 7.53 5.05 -10.29
CA SER A 316 8.51 3.98 -10.07
C SER A 316 7.99 2.89 -9.12
N ALA A 317 7.13 3.22 -8.15
CA ALA A 317 6.51 2.24 -7.25
C ALA A 317 5.64 1.23 -8.02
N THR A 318 5.03 1.63 -9.13
CA THR A 318 4.19 0.72 -9.95
C THR A 318 4.99 -0.37 -10.69
N PHE A 319 6.32 -0.24 -10.77
CA PHE A 319 7.22 -1.17 -11.46
C PHE A 319 7.83 -2.25 -10.56
N LEU A 320 7.39 -2.35 -9.30
CA LEU A 320 7.72 -3.50 -8.46
C LEU A 320 7.07 -4.77 -9.03
N MET A 321 7.83 -5.86 -9.11
CA MET A 321 7.32 -7.12 -9.67
C MET A 321 6.22 -7.77 -8.83
N THR A 322 6.07 -7.38 -7.55
CA THR A 322 4.92 -7.77 -6.70
C THR A 322 3.59 -7.20 -7.20
N ASN A 323 3.62 -6.10 -7.95
CA ASN A 323 2.47 -5.50 -8.64
C ASN A 323 2.20 -6.12 -10.03
N MET A 324 2.93 -7.18 -10.43
CA MET A 324 2.82 -7.77 -11.77
C MET A 324 2.07 -9.10 -11.78
N ILE A 325 1.36 -9.36 -12.88
CA ILE A 325 0.85 -10.68 -13.28
C ILE A 325 1.29 -11.02 -14.72
N PRO A 326 1.47 -12.30 -15.06
CA PRO A 326 1.58 -12.73 -16.46
C PRO A 326 0.27 -12.45 -17.19
N GLN A 327 0.27 -11.44 -18.06
CA GLN A 327 -0.94 -11.04 -18.78
C GLN A 327 -0.75 -11.24 -20.29
N ALA A 328 -1.75 -11.83 -20.95
CA ALA A 328 -1.73 -12.01 -22.40
C ALA A 328 -1.61 -10.64 -23.08
N PRO A 329 -0.69 -10.44 -24.06
CA PRO A 329 -0.46 -9.14 -24.68
C PRO A 329 -1.72 -8.44 -25.20
N LYS A 330 -2.66 -9.18 -25.81
CA LYS A 330 -3.93 -8.64 -26.31
C LYS A 330 -4.84 -8.16 -25.17
N ASN A 331 -4.87 -8.88 -24.04
CA ASN A 331 -5.59 -8.45 -22.86
C ASN A 331 -4.94 -7.18 -22.29
N ASN A 332 -3.64 -7.20 -22.02
CA ASN A 332 -2.90 -6.08 -21.41
C ASN A 332 -2.96 -4.80 -22.26
N GLN A 333 -2.59 -4.89 -23.53
CA GLN A 333 -2.36 -3.72 -24.39
C GLN A 333 -3.62 -3.15 -25.03
N GLN A 334 -4.73 -3.91 -25.04
CA GLN A 334 -5.99 -3.49 -25.67
C GLN A 334 -7.10 -3.40 -24.62
N THR A 335 -7.64 -4.54 -24.20
CA THR A 335 -8.81 -4.60 -23.31
C THR A 335 -8.55 -3.86 -21.99
N TRP A 336 -7.45 -4.19 -21.34
CA TRP A 336 -7.07 -3.65 -20.04
C TRP A 336 -6.66 -2.18 -20.13
N ALA A 337 -5.79 -1.83 -21.08
CA ALA A 337 -5.39 -0.45 -21.33
C ALA A 337 -6.59 0.47 -21.62
N THR A 338 -7.61 -0.01 -22.35
CA THR A 338 -8.82 0.77 -22.64
C THR A 338 -9.67 1.01 -21.40
N LEU A 339 -9.80 0.01 -20.51
CA LEU A 339 -10.46 0.16 -19.22
C LEU A 339 -9.71 1.15 -18.32
N GLU A 340 -8.38 1.06 -18.25
CA GLU A 340 -7.55 1.97 -17.46
C GLU A 340 -7.63 3.42 -17.96
N ASN A 341 -7.64 3.63 -19.27
CA ASN A 341 -7.89 4.96 -19.86
C ASN A 341 -9.28 5.48 -19.48
N TYR A 342 -10.29 4.61 -19.48
CA TYR A 342 -11.63 5.00 -19.06
C TYR A 342 -11.67 5.43 -17.58
N VAL A 343 -11.02 4.69 -16.69
CA VAL A 343 -10.89 5.07 -15.27
C VAL A 343 -10.30 6.47 -15.12
N ARG A 344 -9.18 6.76 -15.79
CA ARG A 344 -8.56 8.11 -15.75
C ARG A 344 -9.45 9.20 -16.35
N SER A 345 -10.29 8.86 -17.34
CA SER A 345 -11.27 9.81 -17.88
C SER A 345 -12.35 10.18 -16.87
N LEU A 346 -12.77 9.25 -16.01
CA LEU A 346 -13.70 9.53 -14.90
C LEU A 346 -13.06 10.49 -13.91
N VAL A 347 -11.77 10.28 -13.58
CA VAL A 347 -11.02 11.15 -12.68
C VAL A 347 -10.89 12.56 -13.24
N THR A 348 -10.53 12.67 -14.52
CA THR A 348 -10.45 13.96 -15.23
C THR A 348 -11.81 14.67 -15.30
N ALA A 349 -12.92 13.92 -15.27
CA ALA A 349 -14.28 14.46 -15.25
C ALA A 349 -14.75 14.93 -13.86
N GLY A 350 -13.88 14.94 -12.84
CA GLY A 350 -14.19 15.43 -11.50
C GLY A 350 -14.66 14.35 -10.53
N ASN A 351 -14.34 13.09 -10.80
CA ASN A 351 -14.53 11.98 -9.88
C ASN A 351 -13.23 11.60 -9.20
N GLU A 352 -13.35 10.88 -8.10
CA GLU A 352 -12.32 10.02 -7.56
C GLU A 352 -12.82 8.58 -7.63
N VAL A 353 -11.88 7.64 -7.76
CA VAL A 353 -12.25 6.24 -7.81
C VAL A 353 -11.40 5.38 -6.89
N TYR A 354 -12.03 4.37 -6.33
CA TYR A 354 -11.38 3.30 -5.59
C TYR A 354 -11.36 2.06 -6.47
N VAL A 355 -10.17 1.52 -6.73
CA VAL A 355 -9.98 0.39 -7.62
C VAL A 355 -9.41 -0.78 -6.85
N VAL A 356 -10.01 -1.95 -7.02
CA VAL A 356 -9.44 -3.23 -6.60
C VAL A 356 -9.30 -4.11 -7.83
N MET A 357 -8.08 -4.56 -8.10
CA MET A 357 -7.76 -5.48 -9.19
C MET A 357 -7.20 -6.78 -8.63
N GLY A 358 -7.42 -7.89 -9.31
CA GLY A 358 -6.74 -9.13 -8.99
C GLY A 358 -6.84 -10.14 -10.12
N SER A 359 -6.40 -11.37 -9.83
CA SER A 359 -6.43 -12.47 -10.78
C SER A 359 -6.69 -13.80 -10.08
N TYR A 360 -7.28 -14.75 -10.79
CA TYR A 360 -7.55 -16.08 -10.23
C TYR A 360 -7.39 -17.21 -11.27
N GLY A 361 -7.36 -18.43 -10.74
CA GLY A 361 -7.10 -19.65 -11.50
C GLY A 361 -5.66 -19.78 -11.98
N SER A 362 -5.42 -20.80 -12.79
CA SER A 362 -4.14 -21.09 -13.41
C SER A 362 -4.38 -21.54 -14.86
N GLY A 363 -3.71 -20.90 -15.81
CA GLY A 363 -3.85 -21.21 -17.24
C GLY A 363 -4.28 -20.04 -18.11
N GLY A 364 -3.34 -19.39 -18.78
CA GLY A 364 -3.62 -18.35 -19.77
C GLY A 364 -2.95 -18.66 -21.11
N THR A 365 -3.37 -17.97 -22.17
CA THR A 365 -2.74 -18.08 -23.49
C THR A 365 -1.97 -16.80 -23.80
N GLY A 366 -0.64 -16.88 -23.83
CA GLY A 366 0.23 -15.78 -24.25
C GLY A 366 0.53 -15.84 -25.75
N SER A 367 1.44 -14.99 -26.23
CA SER A 367 1.89 -15.03 -27.63
C SER A 367 2.66 -16.30 -27.99
N ASN A 368 3.24 -16.99 -26.99
CA ASN A 368 3.94 -18.27 -27.14
C ASN A 368 3.05 -19.48 -26.77
N GLY A 369 1.73 -19.30 -26.67
CA GLY A 369 0.77 -20.36 -26.38
C GLY A 369 0.35 -20.44 -24.91
N TYR A 370 -0.33 -21.54 -24.57
CA TYR A 370 -0.91 -21.77 -23.25
C TYR A 370 0.16 -22.09 -22.21
N GLN A 371 0.07 -21.47 -21.03
CA GLN A 371 0.94 -21.72 -19.88
C GLN A 371 0.14 -21.64 -18.58
N THR A 372 0.46 -22.49 -17.61
CA THR A 372 -0.05 -22.41 -16.23
C THR A 372 0.90 -21.69 -15.29
N THR A 373 2.20 -21.70 -15.61
CA THR A 373 3.26 -21.04 -14.84
C THR A 373 4.37 -20.58 -15.77
N ILE A 374 5.15 -19.58 -15.36
CA ILE A 374 6.39 -19.16 -16.02
C ILE A 374 7.56 -19.24 -15.02
N ASP A 375 8.76 -18.89 -15.48
CA ASP A 375 9.97 -18.79 -14.63
C ASP A 375 10.28 -20.07 -13.84
N GLY A 376 10.22 -21.21 -14.53
CA GLY A 376 10.46 -22.52 -13.92
C GLY A 376 9.43 -22.91 -12.86
N GLY A 377 8.19 -22.42 -12.96
CA GLY A 377 7.10 -22.76 -12.06
C GLY A 377 6.88 -21.78 -10.91
N LYS A 378 7.69 -20.73 -10.81
CA LYS A 378 7.70 -19.80 -9.66
C LYS A 378 6.69 -18.66 -9.76
N VAL A 379 6.16 -18.41 -10.96
CA VAL A 379 5.15 -17.37 -11.20
C VAL A 379 3.94 -18.01 -11.86
N ASN A 380 2.79 -17.95 -11.21
CA ASN A 380 1.53 -18.47 -11.72
C ASN A 380 1.01 -17.59 -12.86
N VAL A 381 0.56 -18.23 -13.93
CA VAL A 381 -0.17 -17.56 -15.01
C VAL A 381 -1.66 -17.66 -14.68
N PRO A 382 -2.35 -16.55 -14.35
CA PRO A 382 -3.77 -16.62 -14.04
C PRO A 382 -4.58 -16.91 -15.30
N SER A 383 -5.73 -17.58 -15.14
CA SER A 383 -6.68 -17.79 -16.24
C SER A 383 -7.63 -16.61 -16.44
N ARG A 384 -7.82 -15.80 -15.41
CA ARG A 384 -8.79 -14.71 -15.35
C ARG A 384 -8.19 -13.49 -14.66
N VAL A 385 -8.53 -12.30 -15.15
CA VAL A 385 -8.08 -11.02 -14.60
C VAL A 385 -9.31 -10.15 -14.38
N TRP A 386 -9.47 -9.62 -13.17
CA TRP A 386 -10.66 -8.88 -12.77
C TRP A 386 -10.33 -7.53 -12.14
N LYS A 387 -11.28 -6.59 -12.26
CA LYS A 387 -11.17 -5.24 -11.67
C LYS A 387 -12.55 -4.75 -11.25
N VAL A 388 -12.63 -4.18 -10.04
CA VAL A 388 -13.79 -3.50 -9.49
C VAL A 388 -13.43 -2.04 -9.25
N ILE A 389 -14.28 -1.13 -9.72
CA ILE A 389 -14.07 0.32 -9.67
C ILE A 389 -15.31 0.94 -9.03
N VAL A 390 -15.14 1.59 -7.88
CA VAL A 390 -16.18 2.39 -7.21
C VAL A 390 -15.96 3.85 -7.55
N VAL A 391 -16.96 4.50 -8.13
CA VAL A 391 -16.86 5.87 -8.66
C VAL A 391 -17.63 6.84 -7.76
N LEU A 392 -16.94 7.86 -7.26
CA LEU A 392 -17.52 8.94 -6.46
C LEU A 392 -17.17 10.29 -7.09
N PRO A 393 -18.06 11.29 -7.07
CA PRO A 393 -17.63 12.67 -7.30
C PRO A 393 -16.53 13.05 -6.31
N ASN A 394 -15.59 13.92 -6.66
CA ASN A 394 -14.58 14.39 -5.71
C ASN A 394 -15.22 14.93 -4.42
N GLY A 395 -14.71 14.52 -3.28
CA GLY A 395 -15.18 14.95 -1.97
C GLY A 395 -14.32 14.43 -0.84
N ASN A 396 -14.86 14.51 0.36
CA ASN A 396 -14.28 13.89 1.55
C ASN A 396 -15.31 12.96 2.20
N ASN A 397 -14.86 12.17 3.18
CA ASN A 397 -15.68 11.20 3.92
C ASN A 397 -16.27 10.14 3.00
N ASP A 398 -15.47 9.62 2.09
CA ASP A 398 -15.90 8.86 0.92
C ASP A 398 -16.74 7.64 1.25
N LEU A 399 -16.37 6.91 2.29
CA LEU A 399 -17.10 5.72 2.73
C LEU A 399 -18.57 6.05 3.07
N SER A 400 -18.83 7.24 3.61
CA SER A 400 -20.18 7.71 3.94
C SER A 400 -20.99 8.14 2.70
N ARG A 401 -20.31 8.46 1.59
CA ARG A 401 -20.92 8.88 0.32
C ARG A 401 -21.25 7.71 -0.60
N ILE A 402 -20.78 6.50 -0.26
CA ILE A 402 -21.18 5.28 -0.95
C ILE A 402 -22.62 4.95 -0.56
N THR A 403 -23.52 4.95 -1.55
CA THR A 403 -24.95 4.65 -1.40
C THR A 403 -25.36 3.56 -2.39
N THR A 404 -26.60 3.08 -2.32
CA THR A 404 -27.15 2.14 -3.31
C THR A 404 -27.20 2.69 -4.74
N ALA A 405 -27.06 4.00 -4.92
CA ALA A 405 -26.99 4.66 -6.23
C ALA A 405 -25.56 4.81 -6.77
N THR A 406 -24.53 4.63 -5.94
CA THR A 406 -23.12 4.77 -6.34
C THR A 406 -22.80 3.86 -7.52
N ARG A 407 -22.08 4.39 -8.51
CA ARG A 407 -21.69 3.61 -9.69
C ARG A 407 -20.54 2.68 -9.33
N VAL A 408 -20.69 1.40 -9.68
CA VAL A 408 -19.68 0.36 -9.47
C VAL A 408 -19.53 -0.41 -10.77
N ILE A 409 -18.31 -0.45 -11.30
CA ILE A 409 -17.96 -1.15 -12.54
C ILE A 409 -17.17 -2.39 -12.16
N ALA A 410 -17.64 -3.57 -12.57
CA ALA A 410 -16.98 -4.85 -12.35
C ALA A 410 -16.70 -5.51 -13.70
N VAL A 411 -15.44 -5.85 -13.96
CA VAL A 411 -14.98 -6.46 -15.22
C VAL A 411 -14.18 -7.72 -14.89
N ASP A 412 -14.42 -8.81 -15.62
CA ASP A 412 -13.67 -10.07 -15.48
C ASP A 412 -13.36 -10.68 -16.85
N THR A 413 -12.09 -10.62 -17.25
CA THR A 413 -11.61 -11.00 -18.59
C THR A 413 -10.88 -12.35 -18.59
N PRO A 414 -10.97 -13.14 -19.68
CA PRO A 414 -10.04 -14.25 -19.89
C PRO A 414 -8.63 -13.71 -20.12
N ASN A 415 -7.63 -14.35 -19.51
CA ASN A 415 -6.22 -14.03 -19.75
C ASN A 415 -5.72 -14.71 -21.04
N ASP A 416 -6.24 -14.26 -22.17
CA ASP A 416 -6.15 -15.00 -23.42
C ASP A 416 -5.76 -14.11 -24.62
N GLN A 417 -4.76 -14.56 -25.37
CA GLN A 417 -4.25 -13.85 -26.56
C GLN A 417 -5.17 -13.98 -27.77
N SER A 418 -5.98 -15.04 -27.85
CA SER A 418 -6.69 -15.42 -29.08
C SER A 418 -8.08 -14.79 -29.17
N THR A 419 -8.83 -14.85 -28.08
CA THR A 419 -10.29 -14.62 -28.03
C THR A 419 -10.69 -13.33 -27.34
N VAL A 420 -9.81 -12.72 -26.53
CA VAL A 420 -10.14 -11.48 -25.82
C VAL A 420 -10.41 -10.34 -26.81
N ASN A 421 -11.46 -9.57 -26.56
CA ASN A 421 -11.92 -8.43 -27.34
C ASN A 421 -11.39 -7.13 -26.71
N ALA A 422 -11.02 -6.15 -27.52
CA ALA A 422 -10.55 -4.85 -27.02
C ALA A 422 -11.64 -4.06 -26.28
N ASP A 423 -12.93 -4.31 -26.56
CA ASP A 423 -14.03 -3.70 -25.83
C ASP A 423 -14.24 -4.41 -24.48
N TRP A 424 -13.69 -3.80 -23.41
CA TRP A 424 -13.80 -4.31 -22.05
C TRP A 424 -15.25 -4.44 -21.56
N LYS A 425 -16.20 -3.72 -22.16
CA LYS A 425 -17.61 -3.76 -21.76
C LYS A 425 -18.26 -5.12 -22.00
N GLN A 426 -17.72 -5.91 -22.93
CA GLN A 426 -18.18 -7.30 -23.16
C GLN A 426 -17.91 -8.23 -21.98
N TYR A 427 -17.05 -7.80 -21.04
CA TYR A 427 -16.64 -8.54 -19.86
C TYR A 427 -17.20 -7.95 -18.57
N LEU A 428 -18.18 -7.05 -18.67
CA LEU A 428 -18.93 -6.55 -17.52
C LEU A 428 -19.61 -7.70 -16.80
N THR A 429 -19.52 -7.68 -15.48
CA THR A 429 -20.10 -8.67 -14.59
C THR A 429 -20.60 -7.98 -13.32
N THR A 430 -20.96 -8.76 -12.30
CA THR A 430 -21.30 -8.26 -10.97
C THR A 430 -20.10 -8.40 -10.04
N VAL A 431 -19.96 -7.51 -9.05
CA VAL A 431 -18.94 -7.67 -7.99
C VAL A 431 -19.12 -9.03 -7.31
N LYS A 432 -20.38 -9.46 -7.09
CA LYS A 432 -20.68 -10.74 -6.45
C LYS A 432 -20.11 -11.94 -7.21
N SER A 433 -20.12 -11.89 -8.54
CA SER A 433 -19.54 -12.95 -9.38
C SER A 433 -18.02 -13.00 -9.21
N ILE A 434 -17.36 -11.83 -9.16
CA ILE A 434 -15.91 -11.73 -8.93
C ILE A 434 -15.57 -12.26 -7.52
N GLU A 435 -16.28 -11.81 -6.50
CA GLU A 435 -16.08 -12.27 -5.11
C GLU A 435 -16.20 -13.78 -4.97
N THR A 436 -17.21 -14.36 -5.61
CA THR A 436 -17.44 -15.81 -5.60
C THR A 436 -16.31 -16.55 -6.32
N ALA A 437 -15.87 -16.05 -7.48
CA ALA A 437 -14.82 -16.71 -8.28
C ALA A 437 -13.42 -16.57 -7.67
N ALA A 438 -13.11 -15.42 -7.09
CA ALA A 438 -11.79 -15.10 -6.54
C ALA A 438 -11.66 -15.37 -5.03
N GLY A 439 -12.77 -15.62 -4.32
CA GLY A 439 -12.78 -15.89 -2.89
C GLY A 439 -12.45 -14.66 -2.04
N VAL A 440 -13.03 -13.51 -2.38
CA VAL A 440 -12.78 -12.20 -1.74
C VAL A 440 -14.09 -11.50 -1.35
N ASN A 441 -14.01 -10.50 -0.47
CA ASN A 441 -15.09 -9.57 -0.09
C ASN A 441 -14.61 -8.13 -0.26
N ILE A 442 -14.91 -7.52 -1.40
CA ILE A 442 -14.18 -6.35 -1.91
C ILE A 442 -14.56 -5.06 -1.17
N MET A 443 -15.83 -4.90 -0.83
CA MET A 443 -16.37 -3.67 -0.21
C MET A 443 -16.74 -3.89 1.26
N SER A 444 -15.93 -4.67 1.99
CA SER A 444 -16.24 -5.13 3.35
C SER A 444 -16.46 -4.01 4.39
N ASN A 445 -15.97 -2.79 4.15
CA ASN A 445 -16.23 -1.63 5.02
C ASN A 445 -17.53 -0.88 4.66
N VAL A 446 -18.15 -1.14 3.51
CA VAL A 446 -19.45 -0.56 3.12
C VAL A 446 -20.57 -1.29 3.87
N SER A 447 -21.67 -0.62 4.23
CA SER A 447 -22.77 -1.30 4.94
C SER A 447 -23.37 -2.47 4.12
N GLN A 448 -23.74 -3.56 4.80
CA GLN A 448 -24.25 -4.77 4.13
C GLN A 448 -25.49 -4.51 3.26
N SER A 449 -26.38 -3.60 3.67
CA SER A 449 -27.56 -3.20 2.89
C SER A 449 -27.20 -2.54 1.56
N ILE A 450 -26.10 -1.78 1.53
CA ILE A 450 -25.61 -1.12 0.32
C ILE A 450 -24.85 -2.12 -0.55
N GLN A 451 -23.95 -2.92 0.06
CA GLN A 451 -23.26 -4.04 -0.60
C GLN A 451 -24.25 -4.93 -1.37
N THR A 452 -25.34 -5.35 -0.70
CA THR A 452 -26.36 -6.23 -1.31
C THR A 452 -26.93 -5.67 -2.62
N VAL A 453 -27.09 -4.35 -2.74
CA VAL A 453 -27.57 -3.72 -3.97
C VAL A 453 -26.45 -3.55 -4.99
N LEU A 454 -25.31 -2.98 -4.58
CA LEU A 454 -24.22 -2.66 -5.48
C LEU A 454 -23.56 -3.92 -6.06
N GLU A 455 -23.36 -4.95 -5.25
CA GLU A 455 -22.62 -6.14 -5.64
C GLU A 455 -23.38 -7.05 -6.61
N ASN A 456 -24.72 -6.95 -6.65
CA ASN A 456 -25.57 -7.75 -7.52
C ASN A 456 -25.92 -7.05 -8.84
N ARG A 457 -25.51 -5.79 -9.02
CA ARG A 457 -25.80 -5.02 -10.24
C ARG A 457 -24.64 -5.12 -11.23
N THR A 458 -24.97 -5.22 -12.52
CA THR A 458 -24.03 -5.03 -13.62
C THR A 458 -24.11 -3.58 -14.10
N ASP A 459 -22.97 -2.91 -14.25
CA ASP A 459 -22.89 -1.57 -14.85
C ASP A 459 -23.38 -1.60 -16.31
N SER A 460 -23.96 -0.50 -16.79
CA SER A 460 -24.42 -0.39 -18.18
C SER A 460 -23.29 -0.19 -19.19
N GLY A 461 -22.06 0.07 -18.74
CA GLY A 461 -20.91 0.35 -19.60
C GLY A 461 -20.96 1.72 -20.29
N VAL A 462 -21.89 2.59 -19.89
CA VAL A 462 -22.08 3.95 -20.43
C VAL A 462 -22.15 4.97 -19.30
#